data_AF-A0AAU6PUW1-F1
#
_entry.id   AF-A0AAU6PUW1-F1
#
_cell.length_a   1.000
_cell.length_b   1.000
_cell.length_c   1.000
_cell.angle_alpha   90.00
_cell.angle_beta   90.00
_cell.angle_gamma   90.00
#
_symmetry.space_group_name_H-M   'P 1'
#
loop_
_entity.id
_entity.type
_entity.pdbx_description
1 polymer ?
#
loop_
_entity_poly.entity_id
_entity_poly.type
_entity_poly.pdbx_seq_one_letter_code
_entity_poly.pdbx_strand_id
1 'polypeptide(L)'
;MDVSTLNMNNRCAFKTLSHQRYHLKSKPWVRSALWLTLLASPMLHADDLADLIRTKNQSYAQAPAVRAPLSTAYLNTTHPSFYQNYAAAPNIDSDYIETLYRAEQVAAPASKQVLQVARQMALDNKEIIKGSCWDYLNAAFNRAGVARETVFKGAYQVGPFIDTNQIQPGDWLYYINHSYNDVEHSGLFVGWLNRANNQALILSYAGERRNEPARYKVYDVSHTYNVIRPSL
;
A
#
# COMPACT_ATOMS: atom_id res chain seq x y z
N MET A 1 24.89 -34.06 48.18
CA MET A 1 24.41 -35.39 48.60
C MET A 1 23.16 -35.66 47.79
N ASP A 2 23.25 -36.70 46.97
CA ASP A 2 22.27 -37.18 46.00
C ASP A 2 21.46 -38.31 46.66
N VAL A 3 20.13 -38.36 46.48
CA VAL A 3 19.40 -39.63 46.49
C VAL A 3 18.15 -39.52 45.62
N SER A 4 18.22 -40.19 44.48
CA SER A 4 17.12 -40.64 43.64
C SER A 4 16.38 -41.82 44.26
N THR A 5 15.05 -41.90 44.17
CA THR A 5 14.31 -43.18 44.18
C THR A 5 13.05 -43.11 43.34
N LEU A 6 13.16 -43.61 42.10
CA LEU A 6 12.09 -44.24 41.34
C LEU A 6 11.94 -45.69 41.82
N ASN A 7 10.71 -46.22 41.79
CA ASN A 7 10.31 -47.51 41.19
C ASN A 7 9.16 -48.18 41.97
N MET A 8 8.02 -48.44 41.30
CA MET A 8 7.18 -49.60 41.59
C MET A 8 6.47 -50.05 40.30
N ASN A 9 6.75 -51.32 39.96
CA ASN A 9 6.21 -52.11 38.86
C ASN A 9 4.70 -52.38 38.99
N ASN A 10 4.01 -52.54 37.86
CA ASN A 10 3.11 -53.68 37.67
C ASN A 10 2.94 -54.06 36.18
N ARG A 11 2.99 -55.36 35.92
CA ARG A 11 2.98 -56.03 34.60
C ARG A 11 1.63 -56.72 34.30
N CYS A 12 1.45 -57.02 33.00
CA CYS A 12 0.63 -58.10 32.38
C CYS A 12 -0.89 -57.84 32.24
N ALA A 13 -1.62 -58.27 31.19
CA ALA A 13 -1.36 -59.30 30.17
C ALA A 13 -2.12 -59.06 28.83
N PHE A 14 -1.59 -59.71 27.78
CA PHE A 14 -2.15 -59.94 26.44
C PHE A 14 -3.37 -60.87 26.44
N LYS A 15 -4.30 -60.66 25.48
CA LYS A 15 -5.11 -61.72 24.85
C LYS A 15 -5.35 -61.41 23.36
N THR A 16 -4.88 -62.31 22.51
CA THR A 16 -5.17 -62.48 21.07
C THR A 16 -6.48 -63.26 20.87
N LEU A 17 -7.23 -62.95 19.81
CA LEU A 17 -8.16 -63.89 19.15
C LEU A 17 -8.30 -63.53 17.66
N SER A 18 -8.50 -64.57 16.86
CA SER A 18 -8.18 -64.71 15.43
C SER A 18 -9.39 -64.68 14.50
N HIS A 19 -9.13 -64.25 13.25
CA HIS A 19 -9.67 -64.73 11.97
C HIS A 19 -11.18 -64.88 11.74
N GLN A 20 -11.69 -64.17 10.72
CA GLN A 20 -12.57 -64.80 9.71
C GLN A 20 -12.45 -64.10 8.35
N ARG A 21 -12.18 -64.90 7.30
CA ARG A 21 -12.15 -64.52 5.88
C ARG A 21 -13.57 -64.55 5.31
N TYR A 22 -13.87 -63.64 4.40
CA TYR A 22 -14.82 -63.89 3.30
C TYR A 22 -14.25 -63.36 1.98
N HIS A 23 -14.28 -64.23 0.96
CA HIS A 23 -13.92 -63.99 -0.44
C HIS A 23 -15.21 -64.03 -1.29
N LEU A 24 -15.38 -63.10 -2.23
CA LEU A 24 -16.19 -63.25 -3.46
C LEU A 24 -15.70 -62.24 -4.53
N LYS A 25 -14.81 -62.66 -5.44
CA LYS A 25 -14.97 -62.85 -6.92
C LYS A 25 -15.75 -61.76 -7.69
N SER A 26 -15.03 -60.94 -8.48
CA SER A 26 -15.02 -60.88 -9.99
C SER A 26 -16.04 -59.87 -10.59
N LYS A 27 -15.81 -59.01 -11.61
CA LYS A 27 -14.92 -58.89 -12.80
C LYS A 27 -14.91 -57.38 -13.29
N PRO A 28 -14.21 -56.99 -14.39
CA PRO A 28 -13.57 -55.66 -14.56
C PRO A 28 -14.27 -54.69 -15.55
N TRP A 29 -13.54 -53.59 -15.89
CA TRP A 29 -13.77 -52.50 -16.86
C TRP A 29 -14.33 -51.23 -16.18
N VAL A 30 -13.69 -50.05 -16.23
CA VAL A 30 -13.44 -49.22 -17.42
C VAL A 30 -12.17 -48.35 -17.24
N ARG A 31 -11.48 -48.11 -18.37
CA ARG A 31 -10.33 -47.21 -18.52
C ARG A 31 -10.71 -45.76 -18.21
N SER A 32 -9.90 -45.05 -17.42
CA SER A 32 -9.77 -43.58 -17.54
C SER A 32 -8.43 -43.16 -16.97
N ALA A 33 -7.48 -42.95 -17.86
CA ALA A 33 -6.27 -42.20 -17.56
C ALA A 33 -6.67 -40.71 -17.56
N LEU A 34 -6.78 -40.09 -16.39
CA LEU A 34 -6.69 -38.64 -16.28
C LEU A 34 -5.25 -38.29 -15.93
N TRP A 35 -4.51 -37.92 -16.96
CA TRP A 35 -3.36 -37.05 -16.83
C TRP A 35 -3.92 -35.65 -16.53
N LEU A 36 -3.99 -35.25 -15.26
CA LEU A 36 -4.03 -33.82 -14.95
C LEU A 36 -2.59 -33.35 -14.85
N THR A 37 -2.14 -32.81 -15.97
CA THR A 37 -1.00 -31.91 -16.07
C THR A 37 -1.09 -30.85 -14.99
N LEU A 38 -0.09 -30.80 -14.11
CA LEU A 38 0.26 -29.59 -13.37
C LEU A 38 0.54 -28.50 -14.40
N LEU A 39 -0.45 -27.64 -14.66
CA LEU A 39 -0.18 -26.35 -15.27
C LEU A 39 0.55 -25.53 -14.21
N ALA A 40 1.87 -25.62 -14.21
CA ALA A 40 2.70 -24.56 -13.68
C ALA A 40 2.31 -23.29 -14.45
N SER A 41 1.49 -22.44 -13.83
CA SER A 41 1.30 -21.08 -14.31
C SER A 41 2.69 -20.43 -14.39
N PRO A 42 3.17 -19.99 -15.56
CA PRO A 42 4.33 -19.15 -15.56
C PRO A 42 3.93 -17.88 -14.80
N MET A 43 4.62 -17.59 -13.70
CA MET A 43 4.63 -16.26 -13.13
C MET A 43 4.92 -15.30 -14.27
N LEU A 44 3.90 -14.55 -14.70
CA LEU A 44 4.08 -13.41 -15.59
C LEU A 44 5.03 -12.46 -14.86
N HIS A 45 6.27 -12.42 -15.36
CA HIS A 45 7.32 -11.57 -14.83
C HIS A 45 6.83 -10.11 -14.88
N ALA A 46 6.92 -9.40 -13.75
CA ALA A 46 6.56 -7.99 -13.63
C ALA A 46 7.30 -7.08 -14.64
N ASP A 47 8.38 -7.59 -15.24
CA ASP A 47 9.21 -6.91 -16.23
C ASP A 47 8.50 -6.73 -17.59
N ASP A 48 7.65 -7.68 -18.05
CA ASP A 48 6.92 -7.55 -19.34
C ASP A 48 5.75 -6.54 -19.25
N LEU A 49 5.25 -6.26 -18.04
CA LEU A 49 4.20 -5.27 -17.82
C LEU A 49 4.75 -3.83 -17.77
N ALA A 50 6.04 -3.65 -17.46
CA ALA A 50 6.66 -2.33 -17.39
C ALA A 50 6.75 -1.64 -18.76
N ASP A 51 7.02 -2.40 -19.81
CA ASP A 51 7.08 -1.86 -21.18
C ASP A 51 5.69 -1.52 -21.74
N LEU A 52 4.64 -2.28 -21.36
CA LEU A 52 3.25 -1.93 -21.68
C LEU A 52 2.80 -0.62 -20.99
N ILE A 53 3.34 -0.33 -19.80
CA ILE A 53 3.08 0.90 -19.03
C ILE A 53 3.69 2.15 -19.71
N ARG A 54 4.81 2.02 -20.43
CA ARG A 54 5.38 3.14 -21.19
C ARG A 54 4.47 3.56 -22.35
N THR A 55 3.91 2.58 -23.06
CA THR A 55 3.05 2.82 -24.23
C THR A 55 1.66 3.34 -23.83
N LYS A 56 1.09 2.84 -22.72
CA LYS A 56 -0.24 3.26 -22.23
C LYS A 56 -0.22 4.64 -21.57
N ASN A 57 0.87 5.03 -20.90
CA ASN A 57 1.00 6.38 -20.33
C ASN A 57 1.10 7.49 -21.39
N GLN A 58 1.58 7.18 -22.60
CA GLN A 58 1.53 8.12 -23.73
C GLN A 58 0.10 8.32 -24.27
N SER A 59 -0.79 7.35 -24.09
CA SER A 59 -2.18 7.42 -24.58
C SER A 59 -3.16 8.06 -23.59
N TYR A 60 -2.81 8.16 -22.29
CA TYR A 60 -3.61 8.89 -21.30
C TYR A 60 -3.33 10.41 -21.24
N ALA A 61 -2.37 10.91 -22.02
CA ALA A 61 -2.07 12.33 -22.12
C ALA A 61 -3.13 13.16 -22.90
N GLN A 62 -4.30 12.58 -23.20
CA GLN A 62 -5.33 13.21 -24.04
C GLN A 62 -6.74 13.18 -23.43
N ALA A 63 -6.88 13.17 -22.09
CA ALA A 63 -8.15 13.53 -21.48
C ALA A 63 -8.21 15.07 -21.34
N PRO A 64 -9.23 15.77 -21.87
CA PRO A 64 -9.36 17.19 -21.66
C PRO A 64 -9.65 17.43 -20.17
N ALA A 65 -8.68 17.99 -19.46
CA ALA A 65 -8.93 18.55 -18.14
C ALA A 65 -10.02 19.61 -18.28
N VAL A 66 -11.19 19.37 -17.70
CA VAL A 66 -12.18 20.43 -17.46
C VAL A 66 -11.53 21.37 -16.43
N ARG A 67 -10.78 22.35 -16.94
CA ARG A 67 -10.19 23.44 -16.17
C ARG A 67 -11.34 24.26 -15.60
N ALA A 68 -11.72 23.99 -14.37
CA ALA A 68 -12.31 25.03 -13.55
C ALA A 68 -11.23 26.11 -13.39
N PRO A 69 -11.49 27.39 -13.72
CA PRO A 69 -10.54 28.45 -13.43
C PRO A 69 -10.40 28.54 -11.91
N LEU A 70 -9.24 28.17 -11.38
CA LEU A 70 -8.84 28.58 -10.05
C LEU A 70 -8.86 30.11 -10.05
N SER A 71 -9.80 30.70 -9.30
CA SER A 71 -9.88 32.14 -9.15
C SER A 71 -8.54 32.65 -8.62
N THR A 72 -7.86 33.48 -9.40
CA THR A 72 -6.57 34.11 -9.11
C THR A 72 -6.59 35.05 -7.88
N ALA A 73 -7.71 35.12 -7.15
CA ALA A 73 -7.99 36.09 -6.11
C ALA A 73 -7.58 35.68 -4.69
N TYR A 74 -6.92 34.53 -4.50
CA TYR A 74 -6.50 34.05 -3.16
C TYR A 74 -5.00 33.76 -3.02
N LEU A 75 -4.17 34.17 -3.99
CA LEU A 75 -2.71 34.13 -3.84
C LEU A 75 -2.21 35.34 -3.05
N ASN A 76 -2.67 35.51 -1.81
CA ASN A 76 -1.89 36.24 -0.81
C ASN A 76 -0.80 35.29 -0.31
N THR A 77 0.21 35.06 -1.15
CA THR A 77 1.33 34.17 -0.87
C THR A 77 2.34 34.90 0.02
N THR A 78 2.16 34.80 1.33
CA THR A 78 3.16 35.25 2.32
C THR A 78 4.47 34.46 2.27
N HIS A 79 4.61 33.47 1.39
CA HIS A 79 5.82 32.65 1.23
C HIS A 79 6.17 32.38 -0.25
N PRO A 80 6.62 33.39 -1.02
CA PRO A 80 7.02 33.21 -2.42
C PRO A 80 8.06 32.12 -2.65
N SER A 81 8.94 31.89 -1.66
CA SER A 81 10.01 30.90 -1.74
C SER A 81 9.49 29.46 -1.87
N PHE A 82 8.41 29.07 -1.18
CA PHE A 82 7.92 27.70 -1.25
C PHE A 82 7.45 27.32 -2.66
N TYR A 83 6.62 28.17 -3.26
CA TYR A 83 6.11 27.94 -4.61
C TYR A 83 7.22 27.99 -5.65
N GLN A 84 8.12 28.97 -5.53
CA GLN A 84 9.24 29.09 -6.45
C GLN A 84 10.20 27.89 -6.39
N ASN A 85 10.44 27.35 -5.19
CA ASN A 85 11.33 26.19 -5.01
C ASN A 85 10.78 24.93 -5.68
N TYR A 86 9.45 24.76 -5.73
CA TYR A 86 8.83 23.53 -6.23
C TYR A 86 8.15 23.66 -7.59
N ALA A 87 8.03 24.87 -8.16
CA ALA A 87 7.39 25.09 -9.46
C ALA A 87 7.97 24.25 -10.60
N ALA A 88 9.27 23.93 -10.55
CA ALA A 88 9.97 23.12 -11.55
C ALA A 88 10.30 21.69 -11.07
N ALA A 89 9.78 21.25 -9.92
CA ALA A 89 10.09 19.94 -9.39
C ALA A 89 9.43 18.84 -10.24
N PRO A 90 10.18 17.86 -10.78
CA PRO A 90 9.61 16.86 -11.70
C PRO A 90 8.71 15.82 -11.01
N ASN A 91 8.66 15.84 -9.68
CA ASN A 91 8.00 14.84 -8.84
C ASN A 91 6.65 15.33 -8.29
N ILE A 92 6.19 16.51 -8.71
CA ILE A 92 4.91 17.12 -8.35
C ILE A 92 4.45 18.04 -9.49
N ASP A 93 3.15 18.06 -9.78
CA ASP A 93 2.58 19.04 -10.71
C ASP A 93 2.48 20.42 -10.03
N SER A 94 2.79 21.50 -10.75
CA SER A 94 2.72 22.86 -10.21
C SER A 94 1.35 23.22 -9.66
N ASP A 95 0.28 22.68 -10.24
CA ASP A 95 -1.10 22.91 -9.79
C ASP A 95 -1.38 22.31 -8.40
N TYR A 96 -0.53 21.38 -7.94
CA TYR A 96 -0.70 20.69 -6.65
C TYR A 96 0.14 21.27 -5.52
N ILE A 97 1.02 22.23 -5.82
CA ILE A 97 1.92 22.85 -4.83
C ILE A 97 1.12 23.55 -3.72
N GLU A 98 0.02 24.23 -4.07
CA GLU A 98 -0.85 24.87 -3.08
C GLU A 98 -1.43 23.86 -2.08
N THR A 99 -1.91 22.71 -2.57
CA THR A 99 -2.46 21.66 -1.71
C THR A 99 -1.40 21.10 -0.76
N LEU A 100 -0.18 20.87 -1.26
CA LEU A 100 0.95 20.45 -0.42
C LEU A 100 1.31 21.51 0.63
N TYR A 101 1.43 22.76 0.23
CA TYR A 101 1.74 23.87 1.14
C TYR A 101 0.68 23.98 2.26
N ARG A 102 -0.60 23.99 1.90
CA ARG A 102 -1.72 24.07 2.85
C ARG A 102 -1.73 22.90 3.82
N ALA A 103 -1.45 21.69 3.35
CA ALA A 103 -1.38 20.51 4.21
C ALA A 103 -0.37 20.71 5.36
N GLU A 104 0.83 21.24 5.08
CA GLU A 104 1.83 21.52 6.11
C GLU A 104 1.43 22.67 7.05
N GLN A 105 0.57 23.58 6.63
CA GLN A 105 0.12 24.70 7.49
C GLN A 105 -0.99 24.29 8.45
N VAL A 106 -1.90 23.42 8.03
CA VAL A 106 -3.13 23.11 8.79
C VAL A 106 -3.06 21.77 9.53
N ALA A 107 -2.10 20.91 9.20
CA ALA A 107 -1.93 19.62 9.84
C ALA A 107 -1.60 19.75 11.34
N ALA A 108 -2.04 18.75 12.12
CA ALA A 108 -1.61 18.58 13.50
C ALA A 108 -0.08 18.45 13.60
N PRO A 109 0.54 18.76 14.75
CA PRO A 109 2.00 18.83 14.86
C PRO A 109 2.76 17.59 14.35
N ALA A 110 2.34 16.38 14.75
CA ALA A 110 2.95 15.13 14.28
C ALA A 110 2.76 14.90 12.77
N SER A 111 1.55 15.14 12.25
CA SER A 111 1.26 15.08 10.82
C SER A 111 2.09 16.07 9.99
N LYS A 112 2.25 17.30 10.50
CA LYS A 112 3.08 18.32 9.86
C LYS A 112 4.54 17.87 9.77
N GLN A 113 5.10 17.28 10.82
CA GLN A 113 6.46 16.75 10.81
C GLN A 113 6.63 15.67 9.71
N VAL A 114 5.70 14.71 9.64
CA VAL A 114 5.75 13.66 8.60
C VAL A 114 5.63 14.24 7.20
N LEU A 115 4.70 15.19 6.97
CA LEU A 115 4.53 15.84 5.67
C LEU A 115 5.80 16.57 5.23
N GLN A 116 6.43 17.32 6.14
CA GLN A 116 7.66 18.06 5.87
C GLN A 116 8.84 17.13 5.56
N VAL A 117 9.02 16.08 6.35
CA VAL A 117 10.07 15.07 6.13
C VAL A 117 9.84 14.36 4.80
N ALA A 118 8.61 13.93 4.51
CA ALA A 118 8.29 13.26 3.26
C ALA A 118 8.51 14.16 2.04
N ARG A 119 8.16 15.45 2.13
CA ARG A 119 8.45 16.46 1.09
C ARG A 119 9.95 16.61 0.86
N GLN A 120 10.73 16.76 1.93
CA GLN A 120 12.18 16.87 1.82
C GLN A 120 12.79 15.63 1.16
N MET A 121 12.37 14.43 1.59
CA MET A 121 12.82 13.18 0.97
C MET A 121 12.47 13.12 -0.53
N ALA A 122 11.26 13.54 -0.92
CA ALA A 122 10.77 13.38 -2.29
C ALA A 122 11.25 14.46 -3.26
N LEU A 123 11.24 15.73 -2.82
CA LEU A 123 11.45 16.89 -3.69
C LEU A 123 12.85 17.47 -3.56
N ASP A 124 13.37 17.57 -2.34
CA ASP A 124 14.66 18.20 -2.07
C ASP A 124 15.80 17.20 -2.30
N ASN A 125 15.76 16.09 -1.58
CA ASN A 125 16.81 15.07 -1.57
C ASN A 125 16.64 14.03 -2.70
N LYS A 126 15.42 13.90 -3.26
CA LYS A 126 15.06 12.94 -4.31
C LYS A 126 15.49 11.51 -3.95
N GLU A 127 15.20 11.11 -2.72
CA GLU A 127 15.67 9.86 -2.15
C GLU A 127 15.04 8.64 -2.81
N ILE A 128 15.86 7.61 -2.99
CA ILE A 128 15.46 6.29 -3.44
C ILE A 128 15.67 5.34 -2.27
N ILE A 129 14.58 4.82 -1.72
CA ILE A 129 14.60 3.89 -0.59
C ILE A 129 14.48 2.47 -1.15
N LYS A 130 15.45 1.60 -0.87
CA LYS A 130 15.34 0.20 -1.24
C LYS A 130 14.13 -0.42 -0.55
N GLY A 131 13.20 -0.95 -1.34
CA GLY A 131 11.98 -1.57 -0.83
C GLY A 131 10.74 -1.07 -1.55
N SER A 132 9.61 -1.17 -0.89
CA SER A 132 8.27 -0.87 -1.41
C SER A 132 7.77 0.52 -0.97
N CYS A 133 6.53 0.84 -1.35
CA CYS A 133 5.79 1.99 -0.82
C CYS A 133 5.82 2.07 0.71
N TRP A 134 5.73 0.91 1.36
CA TRP A 134 5.76 0.79 2.81
C TRP A 134 7.08 1.26 3.41
N ASP A 135 8.21 0.85 2.81
CA ASP A 135 9.54 1.16 3.33
C ASP A 135 9.84 2.65 3.28
N TYR A 136 9.38 3.33 2.24
CA TYR A 136 9.52 4.77 2.11
C TYR A 136 8.75 5.52 3.20
N LEU A 137 7.49 5.14 3.44
CA LEU A 137 6.67 5.76 4.48
C LEU A 137 7.16 5.41 5.88
N ASN A 138 7.63 4.18 6.10
CA ASN A 138 8.28 3.79 7.34
C ASN A 138 9.52 4.66 7.62
N ALA A 139 10.36 4.91 6.60
CA ALA A 139 11.51 5.81 6.72
C ALA A 139 11.08 7.25 7.04
N ALA A 140 10.06 7.79 6.36
CA ALA A 140 9.54 9.13 6.62
C ALA A 140 9.02 9.29 8.05
N PHE A 141 8.21 8.35 8.53
CA PHE A 141 7.68 8.38 9.90
C PHE A 141 8.79 8.23 10.96
N ASN A 142 9.76 7.34 10.73
CA ASN A 142 10.89 7.17 11.65
C ASN A 142 11.72 8.45 11.77
N ARG A 143 12.00 9.11 10.64
CA ARG A 143 12.78 10.35 10.61
C ARG A 143 12.02 11.55 11.16
N ALA A 144 10.70 11.56 11.03
CA ALA A 144 9.84 12.53 11.70
C ALA A 144 9.81 12.36 13.21
N GLY A 145 10.22 11.20 13.74
CA GLY A 145 10.28 10.94 15.19
C GLY A 145 8.89 10.83 15.83
N VAL A 146 7.89 10.37 15.09
CA VAL A 146 6.50 10.27 15.53
C VAL A 146 6.08 8.84 15.86
N ALA A 147 5.13 8.69 16.77
CA ALA A 147 4.43 7.44 16.99
C ALA A 147 3.45 7.15 15.84
N ARG A 148 3.00 5.89 15.75
CA ARG A 148 2.07 5.39 14.71
C ARG A 148 0.85 4.78 15.36
N GLU A 149 -0.30 5.38 15.14
CA GLU A 149 -1.56 4.88 15.66
C GLU A 149 -2.44 4.37 14.52
N THR A 150 -2.86 3.10 14.57
CA THR A 150 -3.87 2.61 13.64
C THR A 150 -5.24 3.13 14.07
N VAL A 151 -5.78 4.10 13.33
CA VAL A 151 -7.08 4.73 13.63
C VAL A 151 -8.23 4.09 12.87
N PHE A 152 -7.93 3.29 11.85
CA PHE A 152 -8.92 2.49 11.13
C PHE A 152 -8.28 1.22 10.58
N LYS A 153 -8.99 0.10 10.68
CA LYS A 153 -8.54 -1.20 10.15
C LYS A 153 -9.71 -2.01 9.61
N GLY A 154 -9.64 -2.31 8.31
CA GLY A 154 -10.41 -3.33 7.61
C GLY A 154 -9.47 -4.33 6.93
N ALA A 155 -10.03 -5.17 6.06
CA ALA A 155 -9.30 -6.16 5.30
C ALA A 155 -9.07 -5.73 3.84
N TYR A 156 -7.90 -6.05 3.29
CA TYR A 156 -7.60 -5.84 1.87
C TYR A 156 -8.66 -6.55 0.99
N GLN A 157 -9.09 -5.89 -0.10
CA GLN A 157 -10.16 -6.31 -1.02
C GLN A 157 -11.58 -6.46 -0.44
N VAL A 158 -11.73 -6.62 0.87
CA VAL A 158 -13.02 -6.94 1.50
C VAL A 158 -13.60 -5.74 2.28
N GLY A 159 -12.75 -4.90 2.86
CA GLY A 159 -13.17 -3.83 3.75
C GLY A 159 -13.44 -4.31 5.19
N PRO A 160 -14.21 -3.55 5.99
CA PRO A 160 -14.83 -2.28 5.63
C PRO A 160 -13.80 -1.24 5.21
N PHE A 161 -14.22 -0.29 4.37
CA PHE A 161 -13.41 0.87 4.00
C PHE A 161 -13.78 2.05 4.91
N ILE A 162 -12.80 2.90 5.21
CA ILE A 162 -13.02 4.06 6.07
C ILE A 162 -13.99 5.04 5.39
N ASP A 163 -14.83 5.71 6.18
CA ASP A 163 -15.46 6.95 5.70
C ASP A 163 -14.35 7.96 5.38
N THR A 164 -14.21 8.33 4.11
CA THR A 164 -13.14 9.21 3.65
C THR A 164 -13.18 10.60 4.28
N ASN A 165 -14.29 11.00 4.94
CA ASN A 165 -14.34 12.23 5.73
C ASN A 165 -13.44 12.18 6.97
N GLN A 166 -13.03 10.99 7.41
CA GLN A 166 -12.17 10.79 8.57
C GLN A 166 -10.68 10.84 8.25
N ILE A 167 -10.31 10.85 6.96
CA ILE A 167 -8.92 10.94 6.50
C ILE A 167 -8.40 12.37 6.66
N GLN A 168 -7.19 12.51 7.19
CA GLN A 168 -6.56 13.79 7.52
C GLN A 168 -5.18 13.92 6.88
N PRO A 169 -4.71 15.15 6.57
CA PRO A 169 -3.34 15.41 6.15
C PRO A 169 -2.31 14.72 7.07
N GLY A 170 -1.38 13.98 6.48
CA GLY A 170 -0.36 13.20 7.18
C GLY A 170 -0.75 11.77 7.52
N ASP A 171 -1.98 11.34 7.24
CA ASP A 171 -2.37 9.93 7.39
C ASP A 171 -1.62 9.05 6.37
N TRP A 172 -1.07 7.95 6.84
CA TRP A 172 -0.57 6.86 6.01
C TRP A 172 -1.71 5.91 5.70
N LEU A 173 -2.12 5.90 4.44
CA LEU A 173 -3.21 5.10 3.92
C LEU A 173 -2.70 3.80 3.32
N TYR A 174 -3.48 2.73 3.50
CA TYR A 174 -3.46 1.58 2.60
C TYR A 174 -4.80 1.51 1.88
N TYR A 175 -4.74 1.46 0.55
CA TYR A 175 -5.91 1.53 -0.30
C TYR A 175 -5.76 0.64 -1.53
N ILE A 176 -6.89 0.32 -2.14
CA ILE A 176 -6.94 -0.39 -3.41
C ILE A 176 -6.67 0.62 -4.54
N ASN A 177 -5.61 0.39 -5.32
CA ASN A 177 -5.25 1.28 -6.41
C ASN A 177 -6.02 0.93 -7.69
N HIS A 178 -7.19 1.55 -7.88
CA HIS A 178 -8.03 1.35 -9.07
C HIS A 178 -7.38 1.79 -10.39
N SER A 179 -6.37 2.64 -10.34
CA SER A 179 -5.61 3.02 -11.55
C SER A 179 -4.56 1.96 -11.95
N TYR A 180 -4.37 0.94 -11.10
CA TYR A 180 -3.32 -0.06 -11.26
C TYR A 180 -3.80 -1.45 -10.81
N ASN A 181 -4.66 -2.07 -11.64
CA ASN A 181 -5.10 -3.47 -11.50
C ASN A 181 -5.68 -3.85 -10.12
N ASP A 182 -6.26 -2.89 -9.39
CA ASP A 182 -6.85 -3.09 -8.07
C ASP A 182 -5.91 -3.73 -7.04
N VAL A 183 -4.60 -3.47 -7.17
CA VAL A 183 -3.60 -3.96 -6.23
C VAL A 183 -3.51 -3.08 -5.00
N GLU A 184 -3.03 -3.66 -3.90
CA GLU A 184 -2.69 -2.91 -2.70
C GLU A 184 -1.66 -1.81 -3.00
N HIS A 185 -1.89 -0.64 -2.43
CA HIS A 185 -0.89 0.42 -2.40
C HIS A 185 -0.95 1.17 -1.08
N SER A 186 0.19 1.74 -0.69
CA SER A 186 0.26 2.63 0.45
C SER A 186 0.85 3.99 0.11
N GLY A 187 0.32 5.03 0.73
CA GLY A 187 0.65 6.41 0.41
C GLY A 187 0.38 7.35 1.58
N LEU A 188 1.05 8.50 1.56
CA LEU A 188 0.81 9.57 2.54
C LEU A 188 -0.25 10.52 1.98
N PHE A 189 -1.36 10.67 2.69
CA PHE A 189 -2.41 11.61 2.33
C PHE A 189 -1.95 13.05 2.57
N VAL A 190 -2.04 13.87 1.52
CA VAL A 190 -1.66 15.29 1.58
C VAL A 190 -2.92 16.15 1.68
N GLY A 191 -3.86 15.98 0.76
CA GLY A 191 -5.09 16.75 0.74
C GLY A 191 -6.01 16.39 -0.42
N TRP A 192 -7.25 16.85 -0.36
CA TRP A 192 -8.24 16.62 -1.41
C TRP A 192 -8.00 17.54 -2.61
N LEU A 193 -8.10 16.99 -3.82
CA LEU A 193 -8.15 17.75 -5.07
C LEU A 193 -9.55 17.74 -5.68
N ASN A 194 -10.29 16.64 -5.51
CA ASN A 194 -11.71 16.55 -5.85
C ASN A 194 -12.41 15.64 -4.84
N ARG A 195 -13.14 16.28 -3.91
CA ARG A 195 -13.82 15.58 -2.81
C ARG A 195 -14.97 14.70 -3.29
N ALA A 196 -15.72 15.13 -4.31
CA ALA A 196 -16.88 14.39 -4.81
C ALA A 196 -16.51 13.02 -5.37
N ASN A 197 -15.30 12.90 -5.92
CA ASN A 197 -14.77 11.67 -6.50
C ASN A 197 -13.72 10.97 -5.63
N ASN A 198 -13.56 11.37 -4.35
CA ASN A 198 -12.52 10.87 -3.45
C ASN A 198 -11.09 10.94 -4.04
N GLN A 199 -10.82 11.93 -4.89
CA GLN A 199 -9.50 12.12 -5.48
C GLN A 199 -8.64 13.00 -4.58
N ALA A 200 -7.56 12.41 -4.10
CA ALA A 200 -6.61 13.04 -3.19
C ALA A 200 -5.23 13.16 -3.84
N LEU A 201 -4.50 14.20 -3.45
CA LEU A 201 -3.06 14.27 -3.62
C LEU A 201 -2.41 13.33 -2.61
N ILE A 202 -1.69 12.34 -3.12
CA ILE A 202 -0.97 11.35 -2.32
C ILE A 202 0.52 11.42 -2.68
N LEU A 203 1.38 11.46 -1.65
CA LEU A 203 2.78 11.11 -1.86
C LEU A 203 2.88 9.59 -1.97
N SER A 204 3.35 9.15 -3.13
CA SER A 204 3.33 7.76 -3.58
C SER A 204 4.73 7.34 -4.00
N TYR A 205 5.18 6.20 -3.50
CA TYR A 205 6.46 5.61 -3.84
C TYR A 205 6.23 4.24 -4.47
N ALA A 206 6.63 4.07 -5.72
CA ALA A 206 6.50 2.77 -6.39
C ALA A 206 7.56 1.77 -5.91
N GLY A 207 8.77 2.27 -5.62
CA GLY A 207 9.87 1.45 -5.11
C GLY A 207 10.38 0.36 -6.05
N GLU A 208 10.90 -0.69 -5.44
CA GLU A 208 11.45 -1.89 -6.06
C GLU A 208 12.63 -1.58 -7.00
N ARG A 209 12.56 -2.03 -8.26
CA ARG A 209 13.58 -1.78 -9.29
C ARG A 209 13.47 -0.40 -9.92
N ARG A 210 12.49 0.41 -9.51
CA ARG A 210 12.33 1.77 -10.05
C ARG A 210 13.32 2.68 -9.32
N ASN A 211 14.38 3.05 -10.03
CA ASN A 211 15.39 4.01 -9.58
C ASN A 211 14.86 5.44 -9.63
N GLU A 212 13.70 5.68 -9.02
CA GLU A 212 12.98 6.94 -9.07
C GLU A 212 12.51 7.33 -7.67
N PRO A 213 12.54 8.62 -7.31
CA PRO A 213 12.05 9.10 -6.03
C PRO A 213 10.52 9.00 -5.93
N ALA A 214 10.00 9.21 -4.71
CA ALA A 214 8.56 9.35 -4.50
C ALA A 214 7.99 10.55 -5.25
N ARG A 215 6.72 10.45 -5.61
CA ARG A 215 6.02 11.46 -6.41
C ARG A 215 4.68 11.80 -5.78
N TYR A 216 4.26 13.03 -5.96
CA TYR A 216 2.92 13.49 -5.63
C TYR A 216 2.02 13.24 -6.84
N LYS A 217 1.00 12.40 -6.66
CA LYS A 217 0.04 12.05 -7.71
C LYS A 217 -1.37 12.00 -7.16
N VAL A 218 -2.33 12.07 -8.08
CA VAL A 218 -3.75 11.98 -7.76
C VAL A 218 -4.18 10.52 -7.72
N TYR A 219 -4.85 10.13 -6.64
CA TYR A 219 -5.44 8.80 -6.49
C TYR A 219 -6.88 8.90 -6.00
N ASP A 220 -7.73 8.00 -6.48
CA ASP A 220 -8.97 7.66 -5.78
C ASP A 220 -8.63 6.84 -4.54
N VAL A 221 -9.03 7.34 -3.37
CA VAL A 221 -8.79 6.70 -2.07
C VAL A 221 -10.08 6.20 -1.40
N SER A 222 -11.16 6.03 -2.18
CA SER A 222 -12.45 5.51 -1.71
C SER A 222 -12.36 4.13 -1.05
N HIS A 223 -11.46 3.28 -1.52
CA HIS A 223 -11.25 1.92 -0.98
C HIS A 223 -10.03 1.85 -0.05
N THR A 224 -9.95 2.82 0.87
CA THR A 224 -8.94 2.83 1.94
C THR A 224 -9.38 1.88 3.06
N TYR A 225 -8.60 0.83 3.30
CA TYR A 225 -8.93 -0.21 4.29
C TYR A 225 -8.02 -0.15 5.53
N ASN A 226 -6.97 0.67 5.56
CA ASN A 226 -6.15 0.86 6.75
C ASN A 226 -5.62 2.29 6.80
N VAL A 227 -5.70 2.91 7.98
CA VAL A 227 -5.22 4.27 8.22
C VAL A 227 -4.33 4.29 9.46
N ILE A 228 -3.09 4.73 9.26
CA ILE A 228 -2.13 4.99 10.33
C ILE A 228 -1.98 6.51 10.46
N ARG A 229 -2.21 7.04 11.65
CA ARG A 229 -2.10 8.45 11.98
C ARG A 229 -0.87 8.70 12.84
N PRO A 230 -0.07 9.74 12.55
CA PRO A 230 1.05 10.09 13.40
C PRO A 230 0.60 10.81 14.68
N SER A 231 1.27 10.51 15.80
CA SER A 231 1.10 11.18 17.10
C SER A 231 2.45 11.47 17.77
N LEU A 232 2.45 12.36 18.77
CA LEU A 232 3.64 12.74 19.56
C LEU A 232 3.72 11.89 20.84
#